data_AF-A0A7K0YAC4-F1
#
_entry.id   AF-A0A7K0YAC4-F1
#
_cell.length_a   1.000
_cell.length_b   1.000
_cell.length_c   1.000
_cell.angle_alpha   90.00
_cell.angle_beta   90.00
_cell.angle_gamma   90.00
#
_symmetry.space_group_name_H-M   'P 1'
#
loop_
_entity.id
_entity.type
_entity.pdbx_description
1 polymer ?
#
loop_
_entity_poly.entity_id
_entity_poly.type
_entity_poly.pdbx_seq_one_letter_code
_entity_poly.pdbx_strand_id
1 'polypeptide(L)'
;MCGRFVVARTVGEIQTIFEADEIIGELPGISYNVAPTQPIAIIVDRAFEKAPDGSPLGELSREIHSARWGLVPRWSKGPAEGTPLINGRIESLLEKPSFKDSVVRRRCVIPASGYYEWHVAADGTKQPFYINAGTDGMFALAGLYEWWADPTKDAK
;
A
#
# COMPACT_ATOMS: atom_id res chain seq x y z
N MET A 1 -0.13 6.02 14.83
CA MET A 1 -0.23 5.03 13.74
C MET A 1 -0.99 5.73 12.64
N CYS A 2 -0.37 5.91 11.48
CA CYS A 2 -0.95 6.67 10.39
C CYS A 2 -2.28 6.05 9.95
N GLY A 3 -3.36 6.82 10.07
CA GLY A 3 -4.72 6.38 9.72
C GLY A 3 -5.31 7.14 8.54
N ARG A 4 -4.61 8.15 8.00
CA ARG A 4 -5.04 8.91 6.81
C ARG A 4 -3.82 9.44 6.07
N PHE A 5 -3.89 9.46 4.75
CA PHE A 5 -2.86 10.09 3.94
C PHE A 5 -3.42 10.86 2.75
N VAL A 6 -2.53 11.58 2.07
CA VAL A 6 -2.83 12.49 0.96
C VAL A 6 -2.12 11.98 -0.29
N VAL A 7 -2.85 11.96 -1.40
CA VAL A 7 -2.31 11.82 -2.75
C VAL A 7 -2.74 13.07 -3.51
N ALA A 8 -1.84 14.04 -3.63
CA ALA A 8 -2.07 15.31 -4.31
C ALA A 8 -1.40 15.37 -5.70
N ARG A 9 -1.14 14.20 -6.29
CA ARG A 9 -0.55 14.05 -7.62
C ARG A 9 -1.44 13.16 -8.48
N THR A 10 -1.47 13.45 -9.76
CA THR A 10 -2.14 12.62 -10.75
C THR A 10 -1.40 11.28 -10.92
N VAL A 11 -2.10 10.29 -11.46
CA VAL A 11 -1.52 8.97 -11.76
C VAL A 11 -0.32 9.09 -12.71
N GLY A 12 -0.38 9.96 -13.72
CA GLY A 12 0.74 10.17 -14.65
C GLY A 12 1.96 10.80 -13.99
N GLU A 13 1.76 11.72 -13.04
CA GLU A 13 2.86 12.26 -12.23
C GLU A 13 3.47 11.16 -11.34
N ILE A 14 2.65 10.32 -10.70
CA ILE A 14 3.14 9.17 -9.91
C ILE A 14 3.96 8.24 -10.80
N GLN A 15 3.45 7.90 -11.99
CA GLN A 15 4.18 7.06 -12.95
C GLN A 15 5.54 7.65 -13.33
N THR A 16 5.59 8.96 -13.56
CA THR A 16 6.83 9.66 -13.89
C THR A 16 7.80 9.66 -12.70
N ILE A 17 7.33 10.02 -11.50
CA ILE A 17 8.16 10.14 -10.29
C ILE A 17 8.82 8.81 -9.92
N PHE A 18 8.09 7.70 -10.09
CA PHE A 18 8.57 6.38 -9.72
C PHE A 18 9.12 5.57 -10.88
N GLU A 19 9.20 6.16 -12.08
CA GLU A 19 9.67 5.50 -13.29
C GLU A 19 8.96 4.15 -13.51
N ALA A 20 7.62 4.16 -13.39
CA ALA A 20 6.83 2.95 -13.57
C ALA A 20 6.55 2.70 -15.05
N ASP A 21 6.81 1.48 -15.48
CA ASP A 21 6.65 1.04 -16.86
C ASP A 21 5.17 0.96 -17.24
N GLU A 22 4.33 0.43 -16.34
CA GLU A 22 2.92 0.17 -16.62
C GLU A 22 1.98 0.61 -15.50
N ILE A 23 0.76 1.01 -15.92
CA ILE A 23 -0.38 1.24 -15.03
C ILE A 23 -1.39 0.11 -15.28
N ILE A 24 -1.71 -0.63 -14.22
CA ILE A 24 -2.59 -1.79 -14.30
C ILE A 24 -3.98 -1.44 -13.75
N GLY A 25 -4.96 -1.44 -14.64
CA GLY A 25 -6.36 -1.19 -14.31
C GLY A 25 -6.68 0.27 -14.01
N GLU A 26 -7.84 0.50 -13.39
CA GLU A 26 -8.28 1.85 -12.99
C GLU A 26 -7.70 2.19 -11.61
N LEU A 27 -6.92 3.28 -11.56
CA LEU A 27 -6.31 3.76 -10.33
C LEU A 27 -7.13 4.87 -9.68
N PRO A 28 -7.14 4.96 -8.33
CA PRO A 28 -7.72 6.11 -7.65
C PRO A 28 -6.97 7.39 -8.04
N GLY A 29 -7.73 8.47 -8.25
CA GLY A 29 -7.17 9.79 -8.51
C GLY A 29 -6.68 10.51 -7.25
N ILE A 30 -6.56 11.84 -7.38
CA ILE A 30 -6.17 12.72 -6.27
C ILE A 30 -7.18 12.62 -5.12
N SER A 31 -6.67 12.49 -3.89
CA SER A 31 -7.45 12.53 -2.67
C SER A 31 -6.64 13.16 -1.53
N TYR A 32 -7.19 14.22 -0.92
CA TYR A 32 -6.63 14.88 0.25
C TYR A 32 -7.01 14.20 1.57
N ASN A 33 -7.69 13.06 1.47
CA ASN A 33 -8.24 12.32 2.58
C ASN A 33 -8.43 10.83 2.20
N VAL A 34 -7.33 10.14 1.99
CA VAL A 34 -7.36 8.68 1.85
C VAL A 34 -7.55 8.05 3.22
N ALA A 35 -8.56 7.18 3.34
CA ALA A 35 -8.94 6.49 4.57
C ALA A 35 -8.78 4.96 4.44
N PRO A 36 -8.71 4.23 5.57
CA PRO A 36 -8.67 2.78 5.57
C PRO A 36 -9.73 2.15 4.69
N THR A 37 -9.38 1.03 4.07
CA THR A 37 -10.21 0.20 3.19
C THR A 37 -10.53 0.78 1.82
N GLN A 38 -10.20 2.06 1.57
CA GLN A 38 -10.28 2.67 0.25
C GLN A 38 -9.22 2.09 -0.71
N PRO A 39 -9.47 2.10 -2.02
CA PRO A 39 -8.45 1.79 -3.01
C PRO A 39 -7.33 2.86 -2.98
N ILE A 40 -6.10 2.41 -3.11
CA ILE A 40 -4.87 3.22 -3.17
C ILE A 40 -3.98 2.73 -4.30
N ALA A 41 -3.13 3.59 -4.83
CA ALA A 41 -2.06 3.16 -5.71
C ALA A 41 -0.96 2.47 -4.88
N ILE A 42 -0.46 1.34 -5.38
CA ILE A 42 0.76 0.69 -4.91
C ILE A 42 1.68 0.46 -6.10
N ILE A 43 2.98 0.56 -5.86
CA ILE A 43 4.01 0.32 -6.88
C ILE A 43 4.73 -0.97 -6.52
N VAL A 44 4.83 -1.88 -7.48
CA VAL A 44 5.44 -3.21 -7.31
C VAL A 44 6.37 -3.51 -8.48
N ASP A 45 7.52 -4.13 -8.18
CA ASP A 45 8.35 -4.69 -9.23
C ASP A 45 7.90 -6.14 -9.49
N ARG A 46 7.67 -6.49 -10.76
CA ARG A 46 7.29 -7.83 -11.20
C ARG A 46 8.27 -8.37 -12.22
N ALA A 47 8.67 -9.62 -12.04
CA ALA A 47 9.22 -10.43 -13.10
C ALA A 47 8.12 -11.31 -13.70
N PHE A 48 8.07 -11.38 -15.03
CA PHE A 48 7.21 -12.31 -15.76
C PHE A 48 7.71 -13.75 -15.65
N GLU A 49 9.03 -13.92 -15.57
CA GLU A 49 9.67 -15.21 -15.38
C GLU A 49 10.18 -15.37 -13.95
N LYS A 50 10.15 -16.60 -13.43
CA LYS A 50 10.64 -16.92 -12.10
C LYS A 50 11.44 -18.22 -12.14
N ALA A 51 12.53 -18.25 -11.39
CA ALA A 51 13.30 -19.46 -11.17
C ALA A 51 12.50 -20.47 -10.34
N PRO A 52 12.92 -21.76 -10.28
CA PRO A 52 12.25 -22.78 -9.48
C PRO A 52 12.12 -22.43 -7.98
N ASP A 53 13.02 -21.61 -7.44
CA ASP A 53 12.98 -21.12 -6.05
C ASP A 53 12.06 -19.89 -5.86
N GLY A 54 11.46 -19.40 -6.94
CA GLY A 54 10.56 -18.26 -6.98
C GLY A 54 11.25 -16.89 -7.08
N SER A 55 12.58 -16.85 -7.18
CA SER A 55 13.32 -15.61 -7.46
C SER A 55 13.00 -15.09 -8.87
N PRO A 56 12.96 -13.76 -9.07
CA PRO A 56 12.69 -13.18 -10.38
C PRO A 56 13.78 -13.56 -11.39
N LEU A 57 13.36 -13.91 -12.62
CA LEU A 57 14.23 -14.07 -13.77
C LEU A 57 13.89 -13.01 -14.82
N GLY A 58 14.91 -12.54 -15.53
CA GLY A 58 14.76 -11.53 -16.57
C GLY A 58 14.60 -10.10 -16.03
N GLU A 59 14.06 -9.22 -16.88
CA GLU A 59 13.83 -7.83 -16.53
C GLU A 59 12.63 -7.69 -15.58
N LEU A 60 12.75 -6.74 -14.65
CA LEU A 60 11.65 -6.35 -13.78
C LEU A 60 10.84 -5.26 -14.47
N SER A 61 9.53 -5.44 -14.53
CA SER A 61 8.56 -4.40 -14.87
C SER A 61 8.07 -3.74 -13.58
N ARG A 62 8.21 -2.43 -13.47
CA ARG A 62 7.65 -1.65 -12.38
C ARG A 62 6.23 -1.26 -12.71
N GLU A 63 5.29 -1.82 -11.98
CA GLU A 63 3.86 -1.68 -12.24
C GLU A 63 3.17 -0.88 -11.13
N ILE A 64 2.21 -0.04 -11.50
CA ILE A 64 1.30 0.62 -10.57
C ILE A 64 -0.04 -0.12 -10.56
N HIS A 65 -0.48 -0.55 -9.37
CA HIS A 65 -1.73 -1.27 -9.17
C HIS A 65 -2.66 -0.52 -8.23
N SER A 66 -3.97 -0.70 -8.43
CA SER A 66 -4.98 -0.33 -7.44
C SER A 66 -5.10 -1.44 -6.40
N ALA A 67 -5.00 -1.10 -5.12
CA ALA A 67 -5.11 -2.05 -4.02
C ALA A 67 -5.92 -1.49 -2.86
N ARG A 68 -6.60 -2.36 -2.12
CA ARG A 68 -7.29 -1.98 -0.88
C ARG A 68 -6.27 -1.63 0.21
N TRP A 69 -6.39 -0.44 0.82
CA TRP A 69 -5.61 -0.14 2.03
C TRP A 69 -6.15 -0.88 3.25
N GLY A 70 -5.57 -2.05 3.50
CA GLY A 70 -5.93 -2.93 4.60
C GLY A 70 -5.73 -4.36 4.15
N LEU A 71 -4.62 -4.95 4.58
CA LEU A 71 -4.15 -6.24 4.12
C LEU A 71 -5.18 -7.34 4.41
N VAL A 72 -5.48 -8.15 3.40
CA VAL A 72 -6.25 -9.38 3.55
C VAL A 72 -5.29 -10.54 3.36
N PRO A 73 -4.97 -11.31 4.41
CA PRO A 73 -4.08 -12.45 4.28
C PRO A 73 -4.62 -13.46 3.27
N ARG A 74 -3.76 -14.08 2.48
CA ARG A 74 -4.14 -15.02 1.40
C ARG A 74 -5.07 -16.16 1.83
N TRP A 75 -5.00 -16.58 3.10
CA TRP A 75 -5.79 -17.68 3.68
C TRP A 75 -7.13 -17.22 4.24
N SER A 76 -7.39 -15.90 4.28
CA SER A 76 -8.61 -15.36 4.82
C SER A 76 -9.79 -15.65 3.89
N LYS A 77 -10.95 -15.95 4.46
CA LYS A 77 -12.21 -16.13 3.70
C LYS A 77 -12.84 -14.81 3.26
N GLY A 78 -12.33 -13.69 3.76
CA GLY A 78 -12.84 -12.35 3.51
C GLY A 78 -11.96 -11.28 4.18
N PRO A 79 -12.20 -9.99 3.93
CA PRO A 79 -11.69 -8.93 4.79
C PRO A 79 -12.09 -9.21 6.24
N ALA A 80 -11.19 -8.91 7.20
CA ALA A 80 -11.50 -9.12 8.61
C ALA A 80 -12.75 -8.32 9.02
N GLU A 81 -13.65 -8.93 9.79
CA GLU A 81 -14.81 -8.25 10.40
C GLU A 81 -14.39 -7.24 11.47
N GLY A 82 -13.16 -7.37 11.99
CA GLY A 82 -12.57 -6.47 12.98
C GLY A 82 -11.80 -5.30 12.35
N THR A 83 -10.82 -4.77 13.11
CA THR A 83 -9.99 -3.66 12.63
C THR A 83 -9.16 -4.07 11.40
N PRO A 84 -9.22 -3.31 10.29
CA PRO A 84 -8.45 -3.63 9.09
C PRO A 84 -6.94 -3.55 9.36
N LEU A 85 -6.18 -4.44 8.73
CA LEU A 85 -4.72 -4.50 8.82
C LEU A 85 -4.07 -3.40 7.98
N ILE A 86 -4.18 -2.15 8.42
CA ILE A 86 -3.70 -0.97 7.71
C ILE A 86 -2.22 -0.61 7.97
N ASN A 87 -1.66 -1.11 9.08
CA ASN A 87 -0.27 -0.84 9.49
C ASN A 87 0.36 -2.12 10.06
N GLY A 88 1.66 -2.31 9.83
CA GLY A 88 2.47 -3.38 10.41
C GLY A 88 3.63 -2.78 11.21
N ARG A 89 3.83 -3.26 12.44
CA ARG A 89 4.97 -2.87 13.28
C ARG A 89 6.23 -3.63 12.83
N ILE A 90 7.30 -2.91 12.50
CA ILE A 90 8.54 -3.48 11.98
C ILE A 90 9.16 -4.51 12.94
N GLU A 91 8.97 -4.30 14.23
CA GLU A 91 9.49 -5.13 15.31
C GLU A 91 8.83 -6.53 15.35
N SER A 92 7.66 -6.71 14.75
CA SER A 92 6.86 -7.95 14.86
C SER A 92 6.34 -8.50 13.53
N LEU A 93 6.60 -7.83 12.41
CA LEU A 93 6.03 -8.22 11.11
C LEU A 93 6.51 -9.58 10.59
N LEU A 94 7.69 -10.05 11.03
CA LEU A 94 8.21 -11.38 10.66
C LEU A 94 7.56 -12.52 11.45
N GLU A 95 7.00 -12.23 12.62
CA GLU A 95 6.41 -13.23 13.52
C GLU A 95 4.91 -13.40 13.26
N LYS A 96 4.24 -12.31 12.87
CA LYS A 96 2.79 -12.28 12.70
C LYS A 96 2.34 -13.04 11.45
N PRO A 97 1.45 -14.05 11.57
CA PRO A 97 0.96 -14.84 10.43
C PRO A 97 0.33 -14.02 9.31
N SER A 98 -0.26 -12.86 9.63
CA SER A 98 -0.86 -11.96 8.66
C SER A 98 0.15 -11.25 7.75
N PHE A 99 1.42 -11.13 8.15
CA PHE A 99 2.42 -10.33 7.45
C PHE A 99 3.65 -11.14 7.01
N LYS A 100 4.04 -12.18 7.74
CA LYS A 100 5.33 -12.88 7.57
C LYS A 100 5.64 -13.30 6.12
N ASP A 101 4.64 -13.77 5.38
CA ASP A 101 4.82 -14.19 3.98
C ASP A 101 4.96 -12.98 3.05
N SER A 102 4.19 -11.92 3.29
CA SER A 102 4.20 -10.69 2.49
C SER A 102 5.51 -9.92 2.67
N VAL A 103 6.09 -9.89 3.88
CA VAL A 103 7.38 -9.23 4.14
C VAL A 103 8.49 -9.76 3.24
N VAL A 104 8.52 -11.08 3.03
CA VAL A 104 9.58 -11.72 2.23
C VAL A 104 9.32 -11.55 0.73
N ARG A 105 8.07 -11.60 0.28
CA ARG A 105 7.74 -11.82 -1.14
C ARG A 105 6.92 -10.72 -1.81
N ARG A 106 6.29 -9.84 -1.04
CA ARG A 106 5.24 -8.93 -1.51
C ARG A 106 5.37 -7.57 -0.84
N ARG A 107 6.48 -6.91 -1.17
CA ARG A 107 6.77 -5.54 -0.77
C ARG A 107 6.31 -4.60 -1.88
N CYS A 108 5.73 -3.48 -1.50
CA CYS A 108 5.35 -2.43 -2.42
C CYS A 108 5.81 -1.07 -1.88
N VAL A 109 5.79 -0.07 -2.76
CA VAL A 109 5.89 1.34 -2.37
C VAL A 109 4.49 1.94 -2.42
N ILE A 110 4.12 2.68 -1.39
CA ILE A 110 2.87 3.45 -1.33
C ILE A 110 3.24 4.93 -1.54
N PRO A 111 2.91 5.51 -2.71
CA PRO A 111 3.10 6.94 -2.97
C PRO A 111 2.16 7.77 -2.09
N ALA A 112 2.71 8.76 -1.37
CA ALA A 112 1.92 9.70 -0.57
C ALA A 112 2.55 11.10 -0.57
N SER A 113 1.76 12.14 -0.87
CA SER A 113 2.21 13.54 -0.72
C SER A 113 2.44 13.93 0.74
N GLY A 114 1.69 13.27 1.64
CA GLY A 114 1.84 13.44 3.07
C GLY A 114 0.81 12.61 3.83
N TYR A 115 0.83 12.69 5.15
CA TYR A 115 -0.09 11.97 6.01
C TYR A 115 -0.52 12.78 7.23
N TYR A 116 -1.62 12.36 7.84
CA TYR A 116 -2.12 13.00 9.05
C TYR A 116 -1.78 12.17 10.28
N GLU A 117 -1.31 12.86 11.32
CA GLU A 117 -1.20 12.32 12.68
C GLU A 117 -1.86 13.26 13.68
N TRP A 118 -2.34 12.70 14.78
CA TRP A 118 -3.02 13.47 15.82
C TRP A 118 -2.14 13.52 17.04
N HIS A 119 -1.74 14.73 17.40
CA HIS A 119 -1.12 14.98 18.68
C HIS A 119 -2.20 15.06 19.76
N VAL A 120 -2.04 14.26 20.81
CA VAL A 120 -2.93 14.29 21.97
C VAL A 120 -2.31 15.19 23.03
N ALA A 121 -2.93 16.34 23.28
CA ALA A 121 -2.50 17.27 24.31
C ALA A 121 -2.79 16.73 25.72
N ALA A 122 -2.21 17.36 26.75
CA ALA A 122 -2.36 16.92 28.14
C ALA A 122 -3.82 16.93 28.63
N ASP A 123 -4.67 17.77 28.04
CA ASP A 123 -6.11 17.87 28.32
C ASP A 123 -6.96 16.83 27.54
N GLY A 124 -6.32 16.00 26.71
CA GLY A 124 -6.98 15.01 25.86
C GLY A 124 -7.45 15.52 24.50
N THR A 125 -7.29 16.82 24.22
CA THR A 125 -7.62 17.40 22.90
C THR A 125 -6.73 16.80 21.81
N LYS A 126 -7.32 16.46 20.66
CA LYS A 126 -6.60 15.89 19.51
C LYS A 126 -6.40 16.93 18.42
N GLN A 127 -5.17 17.42 18.24
CA GLN A 127 -4.80 18.32 17.16
C GLN A 127 -4.28 17.52 15.96
N PRO A 128 -4.92 17.57 14.78
CA PRO A 128 -4.37 16.98 13.57
C PRO A 128 -3.19 17.80 13.03
N PHE A 129 -2.15 17.12 12.59
CA PHE A 129 -1.02 17.68 11.86
C PHE A 129 -0.90 17.00 10.50
N TYR A 130 -0.61 17.81 9.48
CA TYR A 130 -0.26 17.32 8.15
C TYR A 130 1.27 17.29 8.00
N ILE A 131 1.83 16.09 7.90
CA ILE A 131 3.25 15.85 7.69
C ILE A 131 3.44 15.55 6.21
N ASN A 132 4.24 16.35 5.50
CA ASN A 132 4.36 16.29 4.05
C ASN A 132 5.81 16.20 3.57
N ALA A 133 5.99 15.74 2.34
CA ALA A 133 7.29 15.55 1.72
C ALA A 133 7.87 16.85 1.10
N GLY A 134 7.36 18.02 1.48
CA GLY A 134 7.66 19.30 0.85
C GLY A 134 6.69 19.63 -0.30
N THR A 135 6.82 20.84 -0.87
CA THR A 135 5.89 21.37 -1.87
C THR A 135 5.70 20.45 -3.06
N ASP A 136 6.79 19.84 -3.54
CA ASP A 136 6.74 18.98 -4.72
C ASP A 136 7.08 17.51 -4.45
N GLY A 137 7.43 17.17 -3.20
CA GLY A 137 7.89 15.84 -2.85
C GLY A 137 6.77 14.83 -2.73
N MET A 138 7.16 13.56 -2.80
CA MET A 138 6.30 12.45 -2.46
C MET A 138 7.07 11.47 -1.59
N PHE A 139 6.43 11.03 -0.50
CA PHE A 139 6.93 9.89 0.26
C PHE A 139 6.81 8.60 -0.56
N ALA A 140 7.85 7.80 -0.48
CA ALA A 140 7.85 6.39 -0.89
C ALA A 140 7.67 5.52 0.36
N LEU A 141 6.44 5.36 0.84
CA LEU A 141 6.18 4.62 2.08
C LEU A 141 6.35 3.12 1.83
N ALA A 142 7.06 2.42 2.72
CA ALA A 142 7.20 0.98 2.63
C ALA A 142 5.84 0.30 2.92
N GLY A 143 5.37 -0.51 1.97
CA GLY A 143 4.13 -1.26 2.06
C GLY A 143 4.34 -2.75 1.91
N LEU A 144 3.34 -3.50 2.39
CA LEU A 144 3.19 -4.93 2.14
C LEU A 144 1.86 -5.15 1.44
N TYR A 145 1.81 -6.11 0.53
CA TYR A 145 0.59 -6.44 -0.19
C TYR A 145 0.35 -7.96 -0.25
N GLU A 146 -0.87 -8.34 -0.61
CA GLU A 146 -1.24 -9.72 -0.91
C GLU A 146 -2.13 -9.75 -2.15
N TRP A 147 -1.90 -10.74 -3.01
CA TRP A 147 -2.87 -11.11 -4.04
C TRP A 147 -3.89 -12.03 -3.39
N TRP A 148 -5.02 -11.45 -2.99
CA TRP A 148 -6.12 -12.20 -2.40
C TRP A 148 -7.24 -12.36 -3.43
N ALA A 149 -7.52 -13.61 -3.80
CA ALA A 149 -8.66 -13.94 -4.63
C ALA A 149 -9.90 -14.02 -3.74
N ASP A 150 -10.87 -13.13 -4.00
CA ASP A 150 -12.14 -13.13 -3.28
C ASP A 150 -12.88 -14.45 -3.56
N PRO A 151 -13.05 -15.34 -2.57
CA PRO A 151 -13.66 -16.65 -2.81
C PRO A 151 -15.16 -16.54 -3.13
N THR A 152 -15.76 -15.36 -2.97
CA THR A 152 -17.17 -15.12 -3.33
C THR A 152 -17.35 -14.67 -4.78
N LYS A 153 -16.24 -14.34 -5.48
CA LYS A 153 -16.26 -13.94 -6.88
C LYS A 153 -15.80 -15.11 -7.75
N ASP A 154 -16.51 -15.33 -8.84
CA ASP A 154 -16.06 -16.28 -9.86
C ASP A 154 -14.69 -15.84 -10.41
N ALA A 155 -13.80 -16.82 -10.61
CA ALA A 155 -12.55 -16.56 -11.30
C ALA A 155 -12.87 -16.08 -12.71
N LYS A 156 -12.48 -14.84 -13.02
CA LYS A 156 -12.51 -14.30 -14.38
C LYS A 156 -11.34 -14.83 -15.18
#